data_AF-A0A536QXM3-F1
#
_entry.id   AF-A0A536QXM3-F1
#
_cell.length_a   1.000
_cell.length_b   1.000
_cell.length_c   1.000
_cell.angle_alpha   90.00
_cell.angle_beta   90.00
_cell.angle_gamma   90.00
#
_symmetry.space_group_name_H-M   'P 1'
#
loop_
_entity.id
_entity.type
_entity.pdbx_description
1 polymer ?
#
loop_
_entity_poly.entity_id
_entity_poly.type
_entity_poly.pdbx_seq_one_letter_code
_entity_poly.pdbx_strand_id
1 'polypeptide(L)'
;MCMLSRRLQILLDERRYRRLHAEARARRASVGALVREAIDKAFPVSLERKRAAAKAILSARPMPLPADIADLKAELAEIRAGAKK
;
A
#
# COMPACT_ATOMS: atom_id res chain seq x y z
N MET A 1 -7.25 -8.14 -1.28
CA MET A 1 -7.88 -7.38 -0.18
C MET A 1 -7.01 -7.55 1.07
N CYS A 2 -6.18 -6.57 1.45
CA CYS A 2 -5.42 -6.67 2.71
C CYS A 2 -6.31 -6.19 3.86
N MET A 3 -6.95 -7.12 4.55
CA MET A 3 -7.81 -6.82 5.69
C MET A 3 -6.94 -6.45 6.89
N LEU A 4 -7.01 -5.19 7.35
CA LEU A 4 -6.31 -4.75 8.55
C LEU A 4 -6.97 -5.41 9.77
N SER A 5 -6.26 -6.28 10.46
CA SER A 5 -6.83 -7.12 11.53
C SER A 5 -6.59 -6.60 12.95
N ARG A 6 -5.66 -5.65 13.15
CA ARG A 6 -5.29 -5.13 14.47
C ARG A 6 -5.45 -3.62 14.54
N ARG A 7 -6.14 -3.14 15.59
CA ARG A 7 -6.27 -1.72 15.92
C ARG A 7 -5.30 -1.37 17.05
N LEU A 8 -4.57 -0.27 16.87
CA LEU A 8 -3.59 0.22 17.84
C LEU A 8 -4.02 1.62 18.31
N GLN A 9 -4.05 1.81 19.63
CA GLN A 9 -4.22 3.13 20.25
C GLN A 9 -2.85 3.59 20.76
N ILE A 10 -2.42 4.79 20.37
CA ILE A 10 -1.11 5.35 20.71
C ILE A 10 -1.32 6.75 21.28
N LEU A 11 -0.67 7.05 22.40
CA LEU A 11 -0.64 8.40 22.94
C LEU A 11 0.44 9.22 22.23
N LEU A 12 0.05 10.39 21.73
CA LEU A 12 0.93 11.36 21.10
C LEU A 12 0.83 12.68 21.87
N ASP A 13 1.94 13.40 21.96
CA ASP A 13 1.88 14.80 22.35
C ASP A 13 1.20 15.64 21.26
N GLU A 14 0.69 16.82 21.66
CA GLU A 14 -0.06 17.74 20.80
C GLU A 14 0.74 18.14 19.54
N ARG A 15 2.05 18.33 19.69
CA ARG A 15 2.93 18.72 18.57
C ARG A 15 3.03 17.60 17.53
N ARG A 16 3.22 16.36 17.96
CA ARG A 16 3.26 15.18 17.09
C ARG A 16 1.92 14.93 16.43
N TYR A 17 0.82 15.06 17.18
CA TYR A 17 -0.54 14.92 16.65
C TYR A 17 -0.81 15.91 15.51
N ARG A 18 -0.54 17.21 15.74
CA ARG A 18 -0.73 18.25 14.72
C ARG A 18 0.10 18.01 13.47
N ARG A 19 1.39 17.68 13.64
CA ARG A 19 2.28 17.40 12.51
C ARG A 19 1.78 16.21 11.68
N LEU A 20 1.35 15.14 12.34
CA LEU A 20 0.85 13.95 11.67
C LEU A 20 -0.46 14.23 10.90
N HIS A 21 -1.36 15.01 11.49
CA HIS A 21 -2.61 15.42 10.82
C HIS A 21 -2.38 16.35 9.63
N ALA A 22 -1.45 17.31 9.75
CA ALA A 22 -1.10 18.21 8.67
C ALA A 22 -0.52 17.44 7.47
N GLU A 23 0.40 16.51 7.72
CA GLU A 23 1.02 15.68 6.68
C GLU A 23 -0.01 14.77 5.99
N ALA A 24 -0.90 14.15 6.78
CA ALA A 24 -1.97 13.30 6.25
C ALA A 24 -2.89 14.09 5.30
N ARG A 25 -3.26 15.33 5.67
CA ARG A 25 -4.04 16.22 4.81
C ARG A 25 -3.28 16.61 3.55
N ALA A 26 -2.02 17.03 3.68
CA ALA A 26 -1.19 17.43 2.54
C ALA A 26 -1.08 16.30 1.49
N ARG A 27 -0.96 15.05 1.95
CA ARG A 27 -0.86 13.86 1.08
C ARG A 27 -2.21 13.27 0.65
N ARG A 28 -3.34 13.83 1.10
CA ARG A 28 -4.69 13.26 0.92
C ARG A 28 -4.76 11.77 1.31
N ALA A 29 -4.09 11.42 2.41
CA ALA A 29 -3.98 10.06 2.91
C ALA A 29 -4.51 9.97 4.36
N SER A 30 -4.90 8.77 4.80
CA SER A 30 -5.28 8.57 6.19
C SER A 30 -4.07 8.60 7.12
N VAL A 31 -4.26 9.05 8.37
CA VAL A 31 -3.24 8.97 9.42
C VAL A 31 -2.71 7.54 9.55
N GLY A 32 -3.58 6.54 9.52
CA GLY A 32 -3.19 5.14 9.56
C GLY A 32 -2.31 4.71 8.37
N ALA A 33 -2.51 5.28 7.18
CA ALA A 33 -1.65 5.00 6.03
C ALA A 33 -0.24 5.56 6.24
N LEU A 34 -0.12 6.81 6.72
CA LEU A 34 1.17 7.42 7.05
C LEU A 34 1.91 6.63 8.14
N VAL A 35 1.21 6.21 9.19
CA VAL A 35 1.81 5.41 10.28
C VAL A 35 2.35 4.09 9.76
N ARG A 36 1.60 3.39 8.89
CA ARG A 36 2.07 2.14 8.27
C ARG A 36 3.29 2.37 7.38
N GLU A 37 3.28 3.42 6.54
CA GLU A 37 4.43 3.77 5.70
C GLU A 37 5.68 4.08 6.55
N ALA A 38 5.51 4.80 7.66
CA ALA A 38 6.59 5.09 8.59
C ALA A 38 7.13 3.83 9.26
N ILE A 39 6.26 2.89 9.65
CA ILE A 39 6.65 1.58 10.20
C ILE A 39 7.45 0.79 9.17
N ASP A 40 6.99 0.71 7.91
CA ASP A 40 7.70 -0.04 6.85
C ASP A 40 9.09 0.54 6.57
N LYS A 41 9.25 1.86 6.70
CA LYS A 41 10.54 2.56 6.57
C LYS A 41 11.45 2.35 7.77
N ALA A 42 10.91 2.44 8.98
CA ALA A 42 11.67 2.31 10.22
C ALA A 42 12.06 0.86 10.53
N PHE A 43 11.20 -0.09 10.16
CA PHE A 43 11.39 -1.53 10.35
C PHE A 43 11.37 -2.22 8.98
N PRO A 44 12.43 -2.04 8.17
CA PRO A 44 12.48 -2.61 6.85
C PRO A 44 12.36 -4.14 6.94
N VAL A 45 11.48 -4.69 6.12
CA VAL A 45 11.34 -6.13 5.96
C VAL A 45 12.72 -6.73 5.63
N SER A 46 13.07 -7.87 6.25
CA SER A 46 14.36 -8.52 6.05
C SER A 46 14.68 -8.63 4.56
N LEU A 47 15.95 -8.35 4.21
CA LEU A 47 16.45 -8.45 2.83
C LEU A 47 16.08 -9.79 2.19
N GLU A 48 16.08 -10.87 2.97
CA GLU A 48 15.64 -12.20 2.55
C GLU A 48 14.17 -12.27 2.12
N ARG A 49 13.26 -11.62 2.85
CA ARG A 49 11.85 -11.56 2.44
C ARG A 49 11.65 -10.72 1.17
N LYS A 50 12.44 -9.65 1.00
CA LYS A 50 12.44 -8.87 -0.26
C LYS A 50 12.98 -9.70 -1.43
N ARG A 51 14.08 -10.43 -1.22
CA ARG A 51 14.67 -11.34 -2.23
C ARG A 51 13.70 -12.45 -2.62
N ALA A 52 13.02 -13.07 -1.66
CA ALA A 52 12.02 -14.11 -1.92
C ALA A 52 10.85 -13.57 -2.75
N ALA A 53 10.33 -12.37 -2.42
CA ALA A 53 9.26 -11.74 -3.19
C ALA A 53 9.72 -11.37 -4.62
N ALA A 54 10.91 -10.81 -4.77
CA ALA A 54 11.48 -10.50 -6.08
C ALA A 54 11.67 -11.77 -6.93
N LYS A 55 12.21 -12.85 -6.33
CA LYS A 55 12.36 -14.14 -6.99
C LYS A 55 11.02 -14.68 -7.47
N ALA A 56 9.98 -14.62 -6.64
CA ALA A 56 8.64 -15.07 -7.01
C ALA A 56 8.09 -14.31 -8.23
N ILE A 57 8.22 -12.98 -8.24
CA ILE A 57 7.78 -12.13 -9.36
C ILE A 57 8.56 -12.45 -10.64
N LEU A 58 9.90 -12.52 -10.56
CA LEU A 58 10.75 -12.79 -11.72
C LEU A 58 10.61 -14.22 -12.25
N SER A 59 10.24 -15.18 -11.39
CA SER A 59 9.97 -16.56 -11.79
C SER A 59 8.56 -16.78 -12.33
N ALA A 60 7.68 -15.78 -12.24
CA ALA A 60 6.32 -15.90 -12.74
C ALA A 60 6.33 -16.03 -14.26
N ARG A 61 5.47 -16.90 -14.80
CA ARG A 61 5.29 -16.99 -16.25
C ARG A 61 4.79 -15.65 -16.78
N PRO A 62 5.29 -15.18 -17.94
CA PRO A 62 4.74 -14.01 -18.60
C PRO A 62 3.23 -14.17 -18.78
N MET A 63 2.49 -13.19 -18.29
CA MET A 63 1.05 -13.14 -18.50
C MET A 63 0.74 -12.36 -19.78
N PRO A 64 -0.26 -12.78 -20.57
CA PRO A 64 -0.73 -11.99 -21.69
C PRO A 64 -1.24 -10.65 -21.16
N LEU A 65 -0.78 -9.57 -21.77
CA LEU A 65 -1.17 -8.19 -21.47
C LEU A 65 -1.77 -7.59 -22.74
N PRO A 66 -2.77 -6.70 -22.61
CA PRO A 66 -3.22 -5.88 -23.74
C PRO A 66 -2.06 -5.10 -24.35
N ALA A 67 -2.11 -4.89 -25.66
CA ALA A 67 -1.07 -4.15 -26.38
C ALA A 67 -1.02 -2.66 -25.99
N ASP A 68 -2.17 -2.09 -25.60
CA ASP A 68 -2.29 -0.71 -25.15
C ASP A 68 -2.44 -0.62 -23.62
N ILE A 69 -1.76 0.36 -23.05
CA ILE A 69 -1.85 0.75 -21.64
C ILE A 69 -3.26 1.28 -21.32
N ALA A 70 -3.95 1.92 -22.27
CA ALA A 70 -5.31 2.40 -22.07
C ALA A 70 -6.28 1.25 -21.77
N ASP A 71 -6.20 0.18 -22.55
CA ASP A 71 -7.02 -1.02 -22.41
C ASP A 71 -6.73 -1.73 -21.08
N LEU A 72 -5.45 -1.90 -20.73
CA LEU A 72 -5.07 -2.47 -19.44
C LEU A 72 -5.62 -1.66 -18.24
N LYS A 73 -5.65 -0.33 -18.35
CA LYS A 73 -6.23 0.53 -17.30
C LYS A 73 -7.74 0.37 -17.22
N ALA A 74 -8.42 0.21 -18.35
CA ALA A 74 -9.86 -0.03 -18.40
C ALA A 74 -10.22 -1.37 -17.75
N GLU A 75 -9.53 -2.45 -18.12
CA GLU A 75 -9.71 -3.78 -17.52
C GLU A 75 -9.49 -3.76 -15.98
N LEU A 76 -8.43 -3.08 -15.51
CA LEU A 76 -8.18 -2.95 -14.07
C LEU A 76 -9.25 -2.12 -13.35
N ALA A 77 -9.84 -1.12 -14.02
CA ALA A 77 -10.93 -0.33 -13.46
C ALA A 77 -12.21 -1.17 -13.32
N GLU A 78 -12.53 -1.99 -14.32
CA GLU A 78 -13.66 -2.93 -14.29
C GLU A 78 -13.53 -3.95 -13.17
N ILE A 79 -12.36 -4.59 -13.03
CA ILE A 79 -12.09 -5.56 -11.95
C ILE A 79 -12.29 -4.91 -10.57
N ARG A 80 -11.79 -3.67 -10.40
CA ARG A 80 -11.94 -2.91 -9.14
C ARG A 80 -13.38 -2.50 -8.86
N ALA A 81 -14.17 -2.22 -9.90
CA ALA A 81 -15.59 -1.90 -9.77
C ALA A 81 -16.43 -3.15 -9.44
N GLY A 82 -16.12 -4.30 -10.04
CA GLY A 82 -16.78 -5.58 -9.81
C GLY A 82 -16.50 -6.20 -8.43
N ALA A 83 -15.33 -5.93 -7.85
CA ALA A 83 -15.00 -6.36 -6.48
C ALA A 83 -15.74 -5.58 -5.37
N LYS A 84 -16.62 -4.64 -5.73
CA LYS A 84 -17.36 -3.77 -4.82
C LYS A 84 -18.82 -4.22 -4.61
N LYS A 85 -19.20 -5.40 -5.11
CA LYS A 85 -20.52 -6.04 -4.90
C LYS A 85 -20.41 -7.18 -3.89
#